data_AF-A0AA90NI04-F1
#
_entry.id   AF-A0AA90NI04-F1
#
_cell.length_a   1.000
_cell.length_b   1.000
_cell.length_c   1.000
_cell.angle_alpha   90.00
_cell.angle_beta   90.00
_cell.angle_gamma   90.00
#
_symmetry.space_group_name_H-M   'P 1'
#
loop_
_entity.id
_entity.type
_entity.pdbx_description
1 polymer ?
#
loop_
_entity_poly.entity_id
_entity_poly.type
_entity_poly.pdbx_seq_one_letter_code
_entity_poly.pdbx_strand_id
1 'polypeptide(L)'
;MLAALAHPDHLLLVASWGFAYLPPSSNLKSFGLNENTNGLLRQYFPKNTGFKKVGQIEAKRALIRLNSRPRKDLNFKTPTLIMSEHRAALAA
;
A
#
# COMPACT_ATOMS: atom_id res chain seq x y z
N MET A 1 -16.22 27.56 5.55
CA MET A 1 -17.09 28.06 6.64
C MET A 1 -17.94 26.89 7.09
N LEU A 2 -17.70 26.39 8.31
CA LEU A 2 -18.58 25.61 9.23
C LEU A 2 -19.49 24.51 8.61
N ALA A 3 -19.54 23.26 9.07
CA ALA A 3 -19.48 22.80 10.46
C ALA A 3 -19.16 21.30 10.52
N ALA A 4 -18.54 20.90 11.63
CA ALA A 4 -18.45 19.52 12.07
C ALA A 4 -19.85 19.00 12.45
N LEU A 5 -20.23 17.85 11.92
CA LEU A 5 -21.19 16.95 12.56
C LEU A 5 -20.43 15.67 12.86
N ALA A 6 -19.94 15.60 14.09
CA ALA A 6 -19.58 14.34 14.72
C ALA A 6 -20.84 13.47 14.73
N HIS A 7 -20.80 12.28 14.12
CA HIS A 7 -21.58 11.18 14.63
C HIS A 7 -20.78 9.88 14.71
N PRO A 8 -20.95 9.14 15.83
CA PRO A 8 -20.14 7.99 16.19
C PRO A 8 -20.73 6.72 15.57
N ASP A 9 -19.87 5.75 15.34
CA ASP A 9 -20.21 4.34 15.13
C ASP A 9 -20.97 3.94 13.85
N HIS A 10 -20.16 3.44 12.91
CA HIS A 10 -20.37 2.30 12.00
C HIS A 10 -21.37 2.37 10.82
N LEU A 11 -20.77 2.15 9.63
CA LEU A 11 -21.26 1.48 8.41
C LEU A 11 -22.24 2.26 7.50
N LEU A 12 -21.69 2.56 6.30
CA LEU A 12 -22.37 2.91 5.03
C LEU A 12 -23.06 4.28 4.96
N LEU A 13 -22.39 5.26 4.34
CA LEU A 13 -23.04 6.34 3.60
C LEU A 13 -22.16 6.76 2.41
N VAL A 14 -22.41 6.09 1.28
CA VAL A 14 -22.13 6.62 -0.06
C VAL A 14 -23.19 7.70 -0.35
N ALA A 15 -22.78 8.73 -1.10
CA ALA A 15 -23.58 9.86 -1.62
C ALA A 15 -23.61 11.14 -0.77
N SER A 16 -22.63 12.05 -1.02
CA SER A 16 -22.87 13.52 -0.97
C SER A 16 -21.68 14.36 -1.48
N TRP A 17 -20.59 13.79 -1.97
CA TRP A 17 -19.48 14.59 -2.52
C TRP A 17 -19.14 14.07 -3.92
N GLY A 18 -19.55 14.85 -4.91
CA GLY A 18 -19.48 14.52 -6.33
C GLY A 18 -18.08 14.24 -6.84
N PHE A 19 -17.67 12.99 -6.76
CA PHE A 19 -16.70 12.40 -7.68
C PHE A 19 -17.48 11.57 -8.69
N ALA A 20 -17.69 12.15 -9.86
CA ALA A 20 -18.21 11.47 -11.02
C ALA A 20 -17.35 10.24 -11.34
N TYR A 21 -18.01 9.09 -11.44
CA TYR A 21 -17.66 7.95 -12.29
C TYR A 21 -16.17 7.64 -12.47
N LEU A 22 -15.61 6.79 -11.61
CA LEU A 22 -14.61 5.83 -12.07
C LEU A 22 -15.37 4.54 -12.43
N PRO A 23 -15.46 4.14 -13.71
CA PRO A 23 -16.17 2.92 -14.09
C PRO A 23 -15.54 1.70 -13.41
N PRO A 24 -16.28 0.60 -13.19
CA PRO A 24 -15.75 -0.66 -12.67
C PRO A 24 -14.96 -1.41 -13.76
N SER A 25 -14.03 -0.73 -14.43
CA SER A 25 -13.09 -1.33 -15.37
C SER A 25 -11.68 -0.88 -15.02
N SER A 26 -10.75 -1.84 -14.98
CA SER A 26 -9.33 -1.69 -14.60
C SER A 26 -9.11 -1.41 -13.10
N ASN A 27 -9.07 -2.38 -12.19
CA ASN A 27 -8.06 -3.43 -12.16
C ASN A 27 -8.36 -4.35 -10.96
N LEU A 28 -9.06 -5.47 -11.12
CA LEU A 28 -9.11 -6.52 -10.07
C LEU A 28 -7.68 -6.93 -9.62
N LYS A 29 -6.71 -6.83 -10.55
CA LYS A 29 -5.28 -6.98 -10.27
C LYS A 29 -4.74 -6.05 -9.17
N SER A 30 -5.18 -4.79 -9.08
CA SER A 30 -4.63 -3.87 -8.09
C SER A 30 -5.05 -4.23 -6.67
N PHE A 31 -6.23 -4.85 -6.50
CA PHE A 31 -6.65 -5.42 -5.22
C PHE A 31 -5.83 -6.66 -4.84
N GLY A 32 -5.64 -7.62 -5.75
CA GLY A 32 -4.80 -8.80 -5.47
C GLY A 32 -3.33 -8.44 -5.14
N LEU A 33 -2.78 -7.41 -5.77
CA LEU A 33 -1.43 -6.90 -5.47
C LEU A 33 -1.36 -6.20 -4.10
N ASN A 34 -2.40 -5.48 -3.71
CA ASN A 34 -2.45 -4.85 -2.40
C ASN A 34 -2.53 -5.90 -1.27
N GLU A 35 -3.28 -6.99 -1.49
CA GLU A 35 -3.41 -8.09 -0.54
C GLU A 35 -2.10 -8.86 -0.40
N ASN A 36 -1.41 -9.11 -1.52
CA ASN A 36 -0.08 -9.71 -1.50
C ASN A 36 0.91 -8.86 -0.70
N THR A 37 0.92 -7.54 -0.95
CA THR A 37 1.81 -6.60 -0.25
C THR A 37 1.50 -6.55 1.25
N ASN A 38 0.21 -6.55 1.61
CA ASN A 38 -0.22 -6.62 3.00
C ASN A 38 0.21 -7.93 3.68
N GLY A 39 0.10 -9.06 2.99
CA GLY A 39 0.58 -10.36 3.47
C GLY A 39 2.10 -10.37 3.72
N LEU A 40 2.88 -9.69 2.89
CA LEU A 40 4.32 -9.54 3.08
C LEU A 40 4.66 -8.64 4.26
N LEU A 41 3.94 -7.54 4.46
CA LEU A 41 4.11 -6.67 5.62
C LEU A 41 3.80 -7.39 6.93
N ARG A 42 2.84 -8.33 6.92
CA ARG A 42 2.51 -9.16 8.10
C ARG A 42 3.63 -10.10 8.53
N GLN A 43 4.65 -10.32 7.72
CA GLN A 43 5.88 -11.03 8.13
C GLN A 43 6.73 -10.21 9.10
N TYR A 44 6.60 -8.88 9.08
CA TYR A 44 7.35 -7.96 9.93
C TYR A 44 6.48 -7.37 11.06
N PHE A 45 5.18 -7.22 10.83
CA PHE A 45 4.22 -6.69 11.80
C PHE A 45 3.09 -7.70 12.03
N PRO A 46 3.21 -8.56 13.06
CA PRO A 46 2.20 -9.57 13.39
C PRO A 46 0.78 -9.01 13.52
N LYS A 47 -0.21 -9.90 13.46
CA LYS A 47 -1.61 -9.49 13.71
C LYS A 47 -1.69 -8.88 15.13
N ASN A 48 -2.44 -7.78 15.26
CA ASN A 48 -2.54 -6.92 16.45
C ASN A 48 -1.38 -5.95 16.73
N THR A 49 -0.35 -5.88 15.87
CA THR A 49 0.58 -4.74 15.95
C THR A 49 -0.16 -3.46 15.57
N GLY A 50 -0.30 -2.55 16.54
CA GLY A 50 -0.85 -1.23 16.28
C GLY A 50 0.12 -0.40 15.45
N PHE A 51 -0.20 -0.11 14.19
CA PHE A 51 0.67 0.67 13.31
C PHE A 51 0.97 2.08 13.84
N LYS A 52 0.11 2.63 14.71
CA LYS A 52 0.36 3.89 15.43
C LYS A 52 1.54 3.81 16.41
N LYS A 53 1.89 2.61 16.88
CA LYS A 53 3.00 2.35 17.82
C LYS A 53 4.29 1.93 17.10
N VAL A 54 4.22 1.65 15.79
CA VAL A 54 5.40 1.30 15.00
C VAL A 54 6.20 2.58 14.77
N GLY A 55 7.43 2.59 15.28
CA GLY A 55 8.32 3.72 15.09
C GLY A 55 8.73 3.88 13.63
N GLN A 56 8.98 5.11 13.18
CA GLN A 56 9.43 5.38 11.80
C GLN A 56 10.69 4.59 11.42
N ILE A 57 11.63 4.42 12.37
CA ILE A 57 12.87 3.67 12.16
C ILE A 57 12.58 2.18 11.95
N GLU A 58 11.60 1.62 12.64
CA GLU A 58 11.19 0.22 12.51
C GLU A 58 10.48 -0.02 11.18
N ALA A 59 9.55 0.87 10.81
CA ALA A 59 8.90 0.85 9.51
C ALA A 59 9.92 0.94 8.37
N LYS A 60 10.89 1.85 8.47
CA LYS A 60 11.95 2.00 7.47
C LYS A 60 12.81 0.74 7.37
N ARG A 61 13.15 0.10 8.49
CA ARG A 61 13.89 -1.17 8.51
C ARG A 61 13.09 -2.29 7.82
N ALA A 62 11.78 -2.39 8.07
CA ALA A 62 10.93 -3.36 7.40
C ALA A 62 10.87 -3.11 5.89
N LEU A 63 10.70 -1.86 5.45
CA LEU A 63 10.68 -1.48 4.04
C LEU A 63 12.00 -1.79 3.33
N ILE A 64 13.14 -1.47 3.96
CA ILE A 64 14.47 -1.79 3.41
C ILE A 64 14.59 -3.30 3.20
N ARG A 65 14.27 -4.12 4.21
CA ARG A 65 14.33 -5.58 4.11
C ARG A 65 13.38 -6.13 3.05
N LEU A 66 12.18 -5.58 2.96
CA LEU A 66 11.18 -6.00 2.00
C LEU A 66 11.61 -5.74 0.56
N ASN A 67 12.19 -4.56 0.31
CA ASN A 67 12.62 -4.10 -1.01
C ASN A 67 14.02 -4.63 -1.40
N SER A 68 14.85 -5.00 -0.43
CA SER A 68 16.14 -5.66 -0.68
C SER A 68 16.02 -7.18 -0.89
N ARG A 69 14.83 -7.76 -0.67
CA ARG A 69 14.61 -9.21 -0.80
C ARG A 69 14.50 -9.62 -2.27
N PRO A 70 15.34 -10.56 -2.75
CA PRO A 70 15.17 -11.21 -4.05
C PRO A 70 13.77 -11.83 -4.21
N ARG A 71 13.12 -11.59 -5.35
CA ARG A 71 11.80 -12.18 -5.67
C ARG A 71 11.92 -13.14 -6.83
N LYS A 72 11.37 -14.34 -6.68
CA LYS A 72 11.34 -15.36 -7.75
C LYS A 72 10.68 -14.81 -9.02
N ASP A 73 9.57 -14.09 -8.84
CA ASP A 73 8.82 -13.47 -9.93
C ASP A 73 9.59 -12.35 -10.66
N LEU A 74 10.66 -11.84 -10.06
CA LEU A 74 11.58 -10.86 -10.65
C LEU A 74 12.91 -11.51 -11.06
N ASN A 75 12.93 -12.80 -11.37
CA ASN A 75 14.16 -13.57 -11.68
C ASN A 75 15.23 -13.44 -10.57
N PHE A 76 14.81 -13.44 -9.31
CA PHE A 76 15.65 -13.23 -8.13
C PHE A 76 16.33 -11.85 -8.05
N LYS A 77 15.89 -10.88 -8.86
CA LYS A 77 16.26 -9.47 -8.66
C LYS A 77 15.51 -8.87 -7.47
N THR A 78 16.07 -7.78 -6.94
CA THR A 78 15.46 -7.04 -5.84
C THR A 78 14.47 -6.00 -6.39
N PRO A 79 13.33 -5.78 -5.72
CA PRO A 79 12.41 -4.71 -6.09
C PRO A 79 13.07 -3.34 -6.21
N THR A 80 14.04 -3.04 -5.32
CA THR A 80 14.81 -1.78 -5.40
C THR A 80 15.54 -1.63 -6.73
N LEU A 81 16.20 -2.68 -7.21
CA LEU A 81 16.95 -2.68 -8.47
C LEU A 81 16.02 -2.44 -9.67
N ILE A 82 14.94 -3.23 -9.76
CA ILE A 82 13.97 -3.10 -10.85
C ILE A 82 13.34 -1.70 -10.86
N MET A 83 13.00 -1.17 -9.68
CA MET A 83 12.44 0.18 -9.56
C MET A 83 13.45 1.27 -9.95
N SER A 84 14.75 1.10 -9.68
CA SER A 84 15.76 2.04 -10.19
C SER A 84 15.93 1.97 -11.71
N GLU A 85 15.96 0.76 -12.28
CA GLU A 85 16.07 0.55 -13.73
C GLU A 85 14.86 1.17 -14.46
N HIS A 86 13.64 0.90 -13.96
CA HIS A 86 12.41 1.46 -14.52
C HIS A 86 12.38 2.99 -14.44
N ARG A 87 12.81 3.58 -13.32
CA ARG A 87 12.88 5.04 -13.18
C ARG A 87 13.92 5.68 -14.10
N ALA A 88 15.06 5.03 -14.28
CA ALA A 88 16.06 5.49 -15.25
C ALA A 88 15.53 5.44 -16.68
N ALA A 89 14.81 4.37 -17.04
CA ALA A 89 14.19 4.23 -18.37
C ALA A 89 13.09 5.27 -18.65
N LEU A 90 12.36 5.73 -17.62
CA LEU A 90 11.36 6.80 -17.77
C LEU A 90 11.97 8.20 -17.84
N ALA A 91 13.22 8.36 -17.38
CA ALA A 91 13.92 9.63 -17.37
C ALA A 91 14.80 9.85 -18.62
N ALA A 92 14.89 8.84 -19.49
CA ALA A 92 15.56 8.87 -20.79
C ALA A 92 14.56 9.15 -21.91
#